data_AF-A0A455U3V7-F1
#
_entry.id   AF-A0A455U3V7-F1
#
_cell.length_a   1.000
_cell.length_b   1.000
_cell.length_c   1.000
_cell.angle_alpha   90.00
_cell.angle_beta   90.00
_cell.angle_gamma   90.00
#
_symmetry.space_group_name_H-M   'P 1'
#
loop_
_entity.id
_entity.type
_entity.pdbx_description
1 polymer ?
#
loop_
_entity_poly.entity_id
_entity_poly.type
_entity_poly.pdbx_seq_one_letter_code
_entity_poly.pdbx_strand_id
1 'polypeptide(L)'
;MDQLSARADAEVCVEWQGAQARLWRQRLYLMAPLEPLAPWEASWDGETPLETPLGSLDWQVVLFQPLSQRLRVTWRQGGEVIQLAGRGRRDLKRLLQEADVPPWERERLVVIMQAEACIGVIRPPNELLWQAERVAFSRLSSSV
;
A
#
# COMPACT_ATOMS: atom_id res chain seq x y z
N MET A 1 17.03 -24.14 24.57
CA MET A 1 15.65 -24.32 24.06
C MET A 1 14.88 -23.13 24.60
N ASP A 2 14.94 -21.99 23.92
CA ASP A 2 14.39 -20.73 24.42
C ASP A 2 12.98 -20.52 23.87
N GLN A 3 12.03 -20.44 24.80
CA GLN A 3 10.61 -20.25 24.55
C GLN A 3 10.33 -18.73 24.59
N LEU A 4 10.11 -18.13 23.42
CA LEU A 4 9.78 -16.71 23.29
C LEU A 4 8.34 -16.46 23.75
N SER A 5 8.20 -15.84 24.92
CA SER A 5 6.96 -15.24 25.40
C SER A 5 6.61 -14.02 24.54
N ALA A 6 5.84 -14.22 23.48
CA ALA A 6 5.35 -13.16 22.62
C ALA A 6 4.04 -12.56 23.18
N ARG A 7 3.97 -11.23 23.32
CA ARG A 7 2.70 -10.50 23.51
C ARG A 7 1.77 -10.84 22.35
N ALA A 8 0.45 -10.82 22.57
CA ALA A 8 -0.57 -11.28 21.62
C ALA A 8 -0.57 -10.60 20.22
N ASP A 9 0.14 -9.49 20.05
CA ASP A 9 0.33 -8.76 18.79
C ASP A 9 1.80 -8.67 18.34
N ALA A 10 2.72 -9.36 19.01
CA ALA A 10 4.13 -9.36 18.64
C ALA A 10 4.33 -10.25 17.41
N GLU A 11 4.69 -9.62 16.30
CA GLU A 11 5.20 -10.30 15.13
C GLU A 11 6.44 -11.12 15.53
N VAL A 12 6.41 -12.43 15.26
CA VAL A 12 7.59 -13.29 15.40
C VAL A 12 8.23 -13.41 14.04
N CYS A 13 9.45 -12.91 13.89
CA CYS A 13 10.25 -13.03 12.68
C CYS A 13 11.48 -13.91 12.96
N VAL A 14 11.69 -14.93 12.12
CA VAL A 14 12.89 -15.76 12.14
C VAL A 14 13.49 -15.74 10.74
N GLU A 15 14.79 -15.47 10.64
CA GLU A 15 15.52 -15.40 9.37
C GLU A 15 16.61 -16.46 9.33
N TRP A 16 16.74 -17.14 8.19
CA TRP A 16 17.86 -18.01 7.85
C TRP A 16 18.29 -17.72 6.41
N GLN A 17 19.39 -18.34 5.96
CA GLN A 17 20.01 -18.00 4.68
C GLN A 17 19.01 -18.02 3.51
N GLY A 18 18.65 -16.82 3.02
CA GLY A 18 17.75 -16.62 1.88
C GLY A 18 16.25 -16.74 2.19
N ALA A 19 15.83 -16.91 3.44
CA ALA A 19 14.42 -17.09 3.80
C ALA A 19 14.05 -16.48 5.16
N GLN A 20 12.76 -16.18 5.30
CA GLN A 20 12.16 -15.55 6.46
C GLN A 20 10.84 -16.24 6.79
N ALA A 21 10.66 -16.58 8.06
CA ALA A 21 9.39 -17.02 8.63
C ALA A 21 8.80 -15.89 9.46
N ARG A 22 7.53 -15.54 9.20
CA ARG A 22 6.76 -14.60 10.02
C ARG A 22 5.50 -15.27 10.55
N LEU A 23 5.20 -15.07 11.84
CA LEU A 23 3.93 -15.50 12.44
C LEU A 23 3.01 -14.29 12.62
N TRP A 24 1.83 -14.36 12.02
CA TRP A 24 0.80 -13.34 12.21
C TRP A 24 -0.60 -13.96 12.20
N ARG A 25 -1.42 -13.63 13.20
CA ARG A 25 -2.78 -14.18 13.40
C ARG A 25 -2.84 -15.71 13.27
N GLN A 26 -1.92 -16.40 13.95
CA GLN A 26 -1.80 -17.87 13.95
C GLN A 26 -1.52 -18.48 12.56
N ARG A 27 -1.05 -17.67 11.59
CA ARG A 27 -0.59 -18.14 10.28
C ARG A 27 0.92 -17.98 10.16
N LEU A 28 1.57 -19.01 9.64
CA LEU A 28 2.99 -19.02 9.32
C LEU A 28 3.19 -18.61 7.86
N TYR A 29 3.97 -17.56 7.64
CA TYR A 29 4.36 -17.07 6.33
C TYR A 29 5.82 -17.46 6.09
N LEU A 30 6.10 -18.20 5.02
CA LEU A 30 7.44 -18.52 4.57
C LEU A 30 7.72 -17.72 3.29
N MET A 31 8.74 -16.89 3.31
CA MET A 31 9.01 -15.92 2.24
C MET A 31 10.49 -15.60 2.10
N ALA A 32 10.87 -14.94 1.00
CA ALA A 32 12.18 -14.31 0.91
C ALA A 32 12.26 -13.14 1.91
N PRO A 33 13.45 -12.84 2.49
CA PRO A 33 13.63 -11.68 3.33
C PRO A 33 13.25 -10.40 2.60
N LEU A 34 12.48 -9.57 3.29
CA LEU A 34 12.02 -8.29 2.76
C LEU A 34 13.13 -7.23 2.88
N GLU A 35 13.59 -6.71 1.76
CA GLU A 35 14.60 -5.63 1.75
C GLU A 35 14.04 -4.34 2.36
N PRO A 36 14.75 -3.68 3.30
CA PRO A 36 14.30 -2.42 3.88
C PRO A 36 13.95 -1.38 2.81
N LEU A 37 12.79 -0.75 2.94
CA LEU A 37 12.40 0.33 2.04
C LEU A 37 13.08 1.63 2.46
N ALA A 38 13.84 2.22 1.55
CA ALA A 38 14.28 3.61 1.71
C ALA A 38 13.04 4.55 1.71
N PRO A 39 13.09 5.67 2.46
CA PRO A 39 12.08 6.70 2.34
C PRO A 39 11.92 7.11 0.88
N TRP A 40 10.68 7.16 0.41
CA TRP A 40 10.37 7.48 -0.98
C TRP A 40 9.09 8.29 -1.07
N GLU A 41 9.14 9.29 -1.94
CA GLU A 41 8.02 10.14 -2.30
C GLU A 41 8.24 10.64 -3.73
N ALA A 42 7.15 10.75 -4.48
CA ALA A 42 7.14 11.29 -5.82
C ALA A 42 5.95 12.22 -6.03
N SER A 43 6.14 13.22 -6.90
CA SER A 43 5.06 14.06 -7.41
C SER A 43 4.62 13.55 -8.77
N TRP A 44 3.35 13.19 -8.89
CA TRP A 44 2.79 12.48 -10.03
C TRP A 44 1.67 13.26 -10.70
N ASP A 45 1.59 13.21 -12.03
CA ASP A 45 0.54 13.85 -12.82
C ASP A 45 -0.77 13.04 -12.82
N GLY A 46 -0.73 11.75 -12.43
CA GLY A 46 -1.89 10.87 -12.48
C GLY A 46 -2.20 10.35 -13.88
N GLU A 47 -1.36 10.62 -14.88
CA GLU A 47 -1.62 10.28 -16.28
C GLU A 47 -0.54 9.38 -16.88
N THR A 48 0.72 9.62 -16.54
CA THR A 48 1.86 8.86 -17.06
C THR A 48 2.25 7.73 -16.11
N PRO A 49 2.89 6.64 -16.57
CA PRO A 49 3.41 5.61 -15.66
C PRO A 49 4.39 6.23 -14.65
N LEU A 50 4.30 5.80 -13.38
CA LEU A 50 5.20 6.26 -12.32
C LEU A 50 6.13 5.15 -11.85
N GLU A 51 7.43 5.35 -12.02
CA GLU A 51 8.44 4.44 -11.46
C GLU A 51 8.49 4.52 -9.93
N THR A 52 8.43 3.37 -9.26
CA THR A 52 8.60 3.24 -7.82
C THR A 52 9.75 2.27 -7.49
N PRO A 53 10.29 2.31 -6.27
CA PRO A 53 11.33 1.36 -5.86
C PRO A 53 10.88 -0.11 -5.89
N LEU A 54 9.57 -0.40 -5.96
CA LEU A 54 9.00 -1.75 -6.05
C LEU A 54 8.38 -2.06 -7.43
N GLY A 55 8.70 -1.27 -8.45
CA GLY A 55 8.22 -1.42 -9.82
C GLY A 55 7.37 -0.25 -10.32
N SER A 56 7.06 -0.24 -11.61
CA SER A 56 6.27 0.82 -12.23
C SER A 56 4.78 0.72 -11.86
N LEU A 57 4.14 1.87 -11.67
CA LEU A 57 2.69 2.01 -11.52
C LEU A 57 2.08 2.36 -12.86
N ASP A 58 1.52 1.35 -13.54
CA ASP A 58 0.89 1.50 -14.85
C ASP A 58 -0.59 1.87 -14.71
N TRP A 59 -0.85 2.96 -14.00
CA TRP A 59 -2.19 3.45 -13.70
C TRP A 59 -2.37 4.87 -14.24
N GLN A 60 -3.61 5.18 -14.59
CA GLN A 60 -4.09 6.53 -14.81
C GLN A 60 -5.21 6.81 -13.82
N VAL A 61 -5.20 8.02 -13.27
CA VAL A 61 -6.18 8.53 -12.32
C VAL A 61 -7.10 9.50 -13.04
N VAL A 62 -8.37 9.12 -13.13
CA VAL A 62 -9.43 9.99 -13.65
C VAL A 62 -10.22 10.52 -12.46
N LEU A 63 -10.05 11.81 -12.19
CA LEU A 63 -10.83 12.53 -11.20
C LEU A 63 -12.09 13.12 -11.83
N PHE A 64 -13.19 13.14 -11.08
CA PHE A 64 -14.43 13.82 -11.49
C PHE A 64 -14.28 15.35 -11.52
N GLN A 65 -13.22 15.89 -10.95
CA GLN A 65 -12.85 17.31 -11.02
C GLN A 65 -11.39 17.41 -11.48
N PRO A 66 -11.03 18.45 -12.27
CA PRO A 66 -9.65 18.60 -12.74
C PRO A 66 -8.65 18.60 -11.59
N LEU A 67 -7.52 17.91 -11.79
CA LEU A 67 -6.36 18.00 -10.91
C LEU A 67 -5.90 19.46 -10.87
N SER A 68 -6.19 20.16 -9.78
CA SER A 68 -5.66 21.52 -9.57
C SER A 68 -4.20 21.50 -9.08
N GLN A 69 -3.68 20.32 -8.74
CA GLN A 69 -2.34 20.08 -8.20
C GLN A 69 -1.88 18.67 -8.53
N ARG A 70 -0.56 18.45 -8.54
CA ARG A 70 0.02 17.11 -8.69
C ARG A 70 -0.32 16.22 -7.50
N LEU A 71 -0.43 14.92 -7.76
CA LEU A 71 -0.63 13.90 -6.74
C LEU A 71 0.69 13.63 -6.02
N ARG A 72 0.63 13.44 -4.71
CA ARG A 72 1.76 12.97 -3.91
C ARG A 72 1.65 11.46 -3.76
N VAL A 73 2.69 10.74 -4.15
CA VAL A 73 2.75 9.29 -4.10
C VAL A 73 3.88 8.88 -3.18
N THR A 74 3.62 8.03 -2.20
CA THR A 74 4.60 7.65 -1.18
C THR A 74 4.26 6.28 -0.59
N TRP A 75 5.18 5.71 0.20
CA TRP A 75 4.85 4.60 1.07
C TRP A 75 3.80 5.01 2.10
N ARG A 76 2.98 4.05 2.52
CA ARG A 76 2.07 4.24 3.64
C ARG A 76 2.84 4.67 4.91
N GLN A 77 2.46 5.81 5.48
CA GLN A 77 3.04 6.38 6.70
C GLN A 77 2.18 6.11 7.94
N GLY A 78 0.89 5.80 7.76
CA GLY A 78 -0.09 5.68 8.83
C GLY A 78 -0.85 6.97 9.10
N GLY A 79 -2.12 6.84 9.50
CA GLY A 79 -3.02 7.97 9.71
C GLY A 79 -3.81 8.39 8.47
N GLU A 80 -3.58 7.74 7.33
CA GLU A 80 -4.30 8.03 6.09
C GLU A 80 -5.78 7.68 6.22
N VAL A 81 -6.61 8.48 5.55
CA VAL A 81 -8.06 8.33 5.54
C VAL A 81 -8.57 8.47 4.12
N ILE A 82 -9.40 7.51 3.70
CA ILE A 82 -9.98 7.44 2.37
C ILE A 82 -11.50 7.58 2.44
N GLN A 83 -12.07 8.32 1.48
CA GLN A 83 -13.52 8.50 1.32
C GLN A 83 -14.06 7.44 0.34
N LEU A 84 -14.64 6.37 0.85
CA LEU A 84 -15.13 5.25 0.04
C LEU A 84 -16.58 5.44 -0.39
N ALA A 85 -16.89 5.05 -1.62
CA ALA A 85 -18.26 5.05 -2.16
C ALA A 85 -19.19 4.20 -1.27
N GLY A 86 -20.31 4.79 -0.83
CA GLY A 86 -21.31 4.11 0.01
C GLY A 86 -20.87 3.69 1.42
N ARG A 87 -19.59 3.89 1.79
CA ARG A 87 -19.07 3.59 3.14
C ARG A 87 -18.63 4.84 3.88
N GLY A 88 -18.41 5.94 3.18
CA GLY A 88 -17.97 7.20 3.76
C GLY A 88 -16.49 7.20 4.13
N ARG A 89 -16.12 8.06 5.08
CA ARG A 89 -14.74 8.22 5.57
C ARG A 89 -14.29 6.99 6.35
N ARG A 90 -13.14 6.41 5.99
CA ARG A 90 -12.54 5.25 6.66
C ARG A 90 -11.03 5.38 6.82
N ASP A 91 -10.56 5.08 8.03
CA ASP A 91 -9.12 5.02 8.32
C ASP A 91 -8.50 3.85 7.54
N LEU A 92 -7.40 4.10 6.83
CA LEU A 92 -6.74 3.07 6.03
C LEU A 92 -6.25 1.90 6.90
N LYS A 93 -5.82 2.19 8.14
CA LYS A 93 -5.45 1.16 9.12
C LYS A 93 -6.58 0.15 9.34
N ARG A 94 -7.83 0.61 9.45
CA ARG A 94 -8.98 -0.27 9.68
C ARG A 94 -9.29 -1.10 8.45
N LEU A 95 -9.27 -0.50 7.26
CA LEU A 95 -9.46 -1.22 6.00
C LEU A 95 -8.44 -2.35 5.82
N LEU A 96 -7.17 -2.08 6.15
CA LEU A 96 -6.10 -3.07 6.08
C LEU A 96 -6.26 -4.20 7.11
N GLN A 97 -6.80 -3.88 8.29
CA GLN A 97 -7.12 -4.89 9.30
C GLN A 97 -8.30 -5.77 8.88
N GLU A 98 -9.36 -5.17 8.33
CA GLU A 98 -10.54 -5.87 7.81
C GLU A 98 -10.20 -6.77 6.62
N ALA A 99 -9.25 -6.34 5.78
CA ALA A 99 -8.77 -7.11 4.63
C ALA A 99 -7.64 -8.11 4.99
N ASP A 100 -7.38 -8.35 6.27
CA ASP A 100 -6.36 -9.28 6.76
C ASP A 100 -4.95 -9.04 6.15
N VAL A 101 -4.59 -7.80 5.82
CA VAL A 101 -3.28 -7.49 5.23
C VAL A 101 -2.20 -7.58 6.33
N PRO A 102 -1.12 -8.37 6.17
CA PRO A 102 -0.06 -8.48 7.18
C PRO A 102 0.74 -7.18 7.38
N PRO A 103 1.27 -6.90 8.58
CA PRO A 103 1.98 -5.65 8.89
C PRO A 103 3.10 -5.30 7.90
N TRP A 104 3.95 -6.27 7.55
CA TRP A 104 5.07 -6.09 6.63
C TRP A 104 4.66 -5.83 5.18
N GLU A 105 3.44 -6.20 4.78
CA GLU A 105 2.86 -5.81 3.49
C GLU A 105 2.27 -4.40 3.56
N ARG A 106 1.68 -4.00 4.70
CA ARG A 106 1.05 -2.68 4.86
C ARG A 106 2.05 -1.53 4.66
N GLU A 107 3.28 -1.70 5.12
CA GLU A 107 4.36 -0.71 4.98
C GLU A 107 4.82 -0.53 3.52
N ARG A 108 4.56 -1.53 2.68
CA ARG A 108 4.96 -1.55 1.26
C ARG A 108 3.87 -1.07 0.32
N LEU A 109 2.70 -0.73 0.87
CA LEU A 109 1.62 -0.17 0.08
C LEU A 109 1.97 1.24 -0.34
N VAL A 110 1.69 1.53 -1.61
CA VAL A 110 1.76 2.88 -2.15
C VAL A 110 0.44 3.57 -1.87
N VAL A 111 0.52 4.74 -1.25
CA VAL A 111 -0.63 5.64 -1.05
C VAL A 111 -0.52 6.81 -2.01
N ILE A 112 -1.66 7.13 -2.63
CA ILE A 112 -1.79 8.24 -3.56
C ILE A 112 -2.63 9.30 -2.87
N MET A 113 -2.06 10.49 -2.75
CA MET A 113 -2.60 11.59 -1.97
C MET A 113 -2.87 12.79 -2.89
N GLN A 114 -4.02 13.42 -2.68
CA GLN A 114 -4.33 14.74 -3.23
C GLN A 114 -4.38 15.72 -2.06
N ALA A 115 -3.37 16.58 -1.92
CA ALA A 115 -3.08 17.29 -0.67
C ALA A 115 -3.07 16.31 0.51
N GLU A 116 -3.99 16.47 1.47
CA GLU A 116 -4.10 15.63 2.67
C GLU A 116 -5.08 14.46 2.52
N ALA A 117 -5.77 14.35 1.38
CA ALA A 117 -6.76 13.30 1.15
C ALA A 117 -6.14 12.08 0.47
N CYS A 118 -6.30 10.89 1.06
CA CYS A 118 -5.95 9.64 0.38
C CYS A 118 -7.01 9.30 -0.66
N ILE A 119 -6.58 9.19 -1.92
CA ILE A 119 -7.47 8.93 -3.06
C ILE A 119 -7.31 7.52 -3.63
N GLY A 120 -6.19 6.85 -3.35
CA GLY A 120 -5.94 5.49 -3.83
C GLY A 120 -4.86 4.78 -3.02
N VAL A 121 -4.98 3.46 -2.98
CA VAL A 121 -4.03 2.57 -2.30
C VAL A 121 -3.71 1.41 -3.23
N ILE A 122 -2.43 1.25 -3.56
CA ILE A 122 -1.94 0.24 -4.49
C ILE A 122 -0.97 -0.67 -3.75
N ARG A 123 -1.14 -1.97 -3.91
CA ARG A 123 -0.13 -2.98 -3.60
C ARG A 123 0.78 -3.14 -4.82
N PRO A 124 2.07 -2.81 -4.71
CA PRO A 124 3.01 -3.02 -5.80
C PRO A 124 3.09 -4.50 -6.24
N PRO A 125 3.43 -4.76 -7.51
CA PRO A 125 3.69 -3.75 -8.52
C PRO A 125 2.43 -3.03 -8.97
N ASN A 126 1.25 -3.66 -8.89
CA ASN A 126 0.17 -3.24 -9.76
C ASN A 126 -1.25 -3.56 -9.25
N GLU A 127 -1.51 -3.93 -8.01
CA GLU A 127 -2.87 -4.24 -7.53
C GLU A 127 -3.52 -3.05 -6.82
N LEU A 128 -4.63 -2.54 -7.36
CA LEU A 128 -5.42 -1.50 -6.69
C LEU A 128 -6.28 -2.13 -5.58
N LEU A 129 -6.04 -1.74 -4.33
CA LEU A 129 -6.80 -2.24 -3.19
C LEU A 129 -8.04 -1.39 -2.91
N TRP A 130 -7.87 -0.07 -2.94
CA TRP A 130 -8.96 0.88 -2.68
C TRP A 130 -8.79 2.15 -3.51
N GLN A 131 -9.92 2.76 -3.86
CA GLN A 131 -10.04 4.06 -4.50
C GLN A 131 -11.12 4.89 -3.80
N ALA A 132 -11.00 6.21 -3.84
CA ALA A 132 -12.00 7.11 -3.31
C ALA A 132 -13.26 7.21 -4.21
N GLU A 133 -14.39 7.61 -3.64
CA GLU A 133 -15.73 7.63 -4.27
C GLU A 133 -15.82 8.39 -5.60
N ARG A 134 -14.95 9.39 -5.81
CA ARG A 134 -14.96 10.27 -6.99
C ARG A 134 -13.66 10.20 -7.77
N VAL A 135 -13.02 9.05 -7.71
CA VAL A 135 -11.71 8.77 -8.30
C VAL A 135 -11.82 7.43 -9.01
N ALA A 136 -11.45 7.39 -10.28
CA ALA A 136 -11.34 6.17 -11.05
C ALA A 136 -9.87 5.91 -11.38
N PHE A 137 -9.49 4.65 -11.31
CA PHE A 137 -8.17 4.17 -11.71
C PHE A 137 -8.34 3.28 -12.93
N SER A 138 -7.64 3.58 -14.01
CA SER A 138 -7.60 2.79 -15.23
C SER A 138 -6.18 2.32 -15.52
N ARG A 139 -6.03 1.12 -16.08
CA ARG A 139 -4.73 0.63 -16.52
C ARG A 139 -4.27 1.39 -17.75
N LEU A 140 -2.99 1.78 -17.74
CA LEU A 140 -2.34 2.18 -18.97
C LEU A 140 -2.09 0.91 -19.79
N SER A 141 -2.84 0.74 -20.87
CA SER A 141 -2.54 -0.29 -21.86
C SER A 141 -1.19 0.03 -22.47
N SER A 142 -0.19 -0.80 -22.17
CA SER A 142 1.04 -0.83 -22.95
C SER A 142 0.67 -1.27 -24.37
N SER A 143 0.53 -0.32 -25.28
CA SER A 143 0.52 -0.63 -26.71
C SER A 143 1.88 -1.25 -27.02
N VAL A 144 1.90 -2.56 -27.23
CA VAL A 144 3.03 -3.32 -27.77
C VAL A 144 3.23 -2.94 -29.23
#